data_AF-A0A8S2SMJ2-F1
#
_entry.id   AF-A0A8S2SMJ2-F1
#
_cell.length_a   1.000
_cell.length_b   1.000
_cell.length_c   1.000
_cell.angle_alpha   90.00
_cell.angle_beta   90.00
_cell.angle_gamma   90.00
#
_symmetry.space_group_name_H-M   'P 1'
#
loop_
_entity.id
_entity.type
_entity.pdbx_description
1 polymer ?
#
loop_
_entity_poly.entity_id
_entity_poly.type
_entity_poly.pdbx_seq_one_letter_code
_entity_poly.pdbx_strand_id
1 'polypeptide(L)'
;MVLIQTLLCIFCSFPRAIFVIYAVATIDQSADRSFDQLAIVTLVDYSSQSVLCINFASSFYVFLLSSPRFRKTVQVYLKHQFHLGPNQVEPMNMGTTGKTLARR
;
A
#
# COMPACT_ATOMS: atom_id res chain seq x y z
N MET A 1 -2.72 -0.60 -19.20
CA MET A 1 -2.22 -0.53 -17.80
C MET A 1 -3.35 -0.10 -16.88
N VAL A 2 -3.82 1.15 -16.94
CA VAL A 2 -4.95 1.65 -16.14
C VAL A 2 -6.22 0.81 -16.33
N LEU A 3 -6.62 0.54 -17.58
CA LEU A 3 -7.87 -0.16 -17.88
C LEU A 3 -7.95 -1.58 -17.29
N ILE A 4 -6.87 -2.37 -17.37
CA ILE A 4 -6.82 -3.72 -16.79
C ILE A 4 -6.94 -3.66 -15.27
N GLN A 5 -6.28 -2.70 -14.62
CA GLN A 5 -6.34 -2.54 -13.17
C GLN A 5 -7.70 -2.07 -12.70
N THR A 6 -8.33 -1.16 -13.45
CA THR A 6 -9.70 -0.72 -13.18
C THR A 6 -10.68 -1.89 -13.28
N LEU A 7 -10.56 -2.72 -14.33
CA LEU A 7 -11.39 -3.91 -14.47
C LEU A 7 -11.17 -4.90 -13.31
N LEU A 8 -9.92 -5.19 -12.95
CA LEU A 8 -9.60 -6.08 -11.83
C LEU A 8 -10.16 -5.53 -10.51
N CYS A 9 -10.06 -4.21 -10.30
CA CYS A 9 -10.63 -3.57 -9.12
C CYS A 9 -12.16 -3.70 -9.07
N ILE A 10 -12.85 -3.50 -10.19
CA ILE A 10 -14.31 -3.66 -10.29
C ILE A 10 -14.70 -5.12 -10.03
N PHE A 11 -14.05 -6.07 -10.71
CA PHE A 11 -14.34 -7.50 -10.54
C PHE A 11 -14.11 -8.00 -9.10
N CYS A 12 -13.10 -7.47 -8.40
CA CYS A 12 -12.83 -7.86 -7.01
C CYS A 12 -13.72 -7.14 -5.99
N SER A 13 -14.14 -5.91 -6.26
CA SER A 13 -14.94 -5.10 -5.30
C SER A 13 -16.45 -5.33 -5.44
N PHE A 14 -16.94 -5.62 -6.63
CA PHE A 14 -18.37 -5.76 -6.92
C PHE A 14 -19.04 -6.94 -6.18
N PRO A 15 -18.46 -8.17 -6.17
CA PRO A 15 -19.05 -9.30 -5.43
C PRO A 15 -19.10 -9.03 -3.93
N ARG A 16 -18.07 -8.38 -3.37
CA ARG A 16 -18.05 -7.98 -1.95
C ARG A 16 -19.16 -7.00 -1.63
N ALA A 17 -19.34 -5.97 -2.46
CA ALA A 17 -20.38 -4.97 -2.25
C ALA A 17 -21.79 -5.60 -2.25
N ILE A 18 -22.07 -6.49 -3.21
CA ILE A 18 -23.33 -7.25 -3.25
C ILE A 18 -23.49 -8.09 -1.98
N PHE A 19 -22.44 -8.80 -1.58
CA PHE A 19 -22.49 -9.67 -0.42
C PHE A 19 -22.72 -8.91 0.89
N VAL A 20 -22.07 -7.76 1.08
CA VAL A 20 -22.28 -6.90 2.26
C VAL A 20 -23.70 -6.36 2.28
N ILE A 21 -24.23 -5.89 1.14
CA ILE A 21 -25.62 -5.41 1.04
C ILE A 21 -26.59 -6.55 1.36
N TYR A 22 -26.37 -7.75 0.82
CA TYR A 22 -27.18 -8.93 1.10
C TYR A 22 -27.11 -9.33 2.57
N ALA A 23 -25.91 -9.34 3.15
CA ALA A 23 -25.72 -9.63 4.56
C ALA A 23 -26.51 -8.63 5.41
N VAL A 24 -26.31 -7.32 5.21
CA VAL A 24 -27.02 -6.24 5.90
C VAL A 24 -28.55 -6.35 5.74
N ALA A 25 -29.05 -6.65 4.54
CA ALA A 25 -30.49 -6.78 4.29
C ALA A 25 -31.10 -8.01 4.97
N THR A 26 -30.33 -9.07 5.17
CA THR A 26 -30.79 -10.32 5.82
C THR A 26 -30.60 -10.31 7.35
N ILE A 27 -29.87 -9.32 7.88
CA ILE A 27 -29.61 -9.15 9.32
C ILE A 27 -30.88 -9.02 10.13
N ASP A 28 -31.88 -8.30 9.60
CA ASP A 28 -33.09 -7.91 10.34
C ASP A 28 -34.18 -9.00 10.30
N GLN A 29 -34.06 -9.98 9.40
CA GLN A 29 -35.07 -11.03 9.20
C GLN A 29 -34.77 -12.34 9.94
N SER A 30 -33.58 -12.50 10.52
CA SER A 30 -33.12 -13.75 11.13
C SER A 30 -32.91 -13.59 12.63
N ALA A 31 -34.00 -13.66 13.41
CA ALA A 31 -33.96 -13.67 14.87
C ALA A 31 -33.17 -14.87 15.45
N ASP A 32 -32.96 -15.92 14.65
CA ASP A 32 -32.08 -17.07 14.93
C ASP A 32 -30.97 -17.14 13.88
N ARG A 33 -29.89 -16.37 14.06
CA ARG A 33 -28.69 -16.59 13.24
C ARG A 33 -27.97 -17.84 13.72
N SER A 34 -27.86 -18.83 12.83
CA SER A 34 -26.91 -19.91 13.05
C SER A 34 -25.48 -19.35 13.03
N PHE A 35 -24.63 -19.87 13.91
CA PHE A 35 -23.20 -19.54 13.97
C PHE A 35 -22.52 -19.69 12.60
N ASP A 36 -23.00 -20.64 11.79
CA ASP A 36 -22.54 -20.91 10.43
C ASP A 36 -22.75 -19.71 9.49
N GLN A 37 -23.87 -19.01 9.59
CA GLN A 37 -24.17 -17.87 8.72
C GLN A 37 -23.23 -16.69 9.03
N LEU A 38 -22.92 -16.46 10.31
CA LEU A 38 -21.93 -15.47 10.71
C LEU A 38 -20.52 -15.85 10.23
N ALA A 39 -20.13 -17.12 10.39
CA ALA A 39 -18.83 -17.61 9.94
C ALA A 39 -18.63 -17.47 8.43
N ILE A 40 -19.66 -17.76 7.62
CA ILE A 40 -19.63 -17.57 6.17
C ILE A 40 -19.48 -16.08 5.82
N VAL A 41 -20.23 -15.20 6.49
CA VAL A 41 -20.14 -13.76 6.25
C VAL A 41 -18.73 -13.24 6.55
N THR A 42 -18.16 -13.64 7.69
CA THR A 42 -16.80 -13.27 8.09
C THR A 42 -15.75 -13.83 7.12
N LEU A 43 -15.88 -15.08 6.68
CA LEU A 43 -14.97 -15.70 5.71
C LEU A 43 -14.99 -14.96 4.37
N VAL A 44 -16.17 -14.62 3.86
CA VAL A 44 -16.32 -13.88 2.59
C VAL A 44 -15.74 -12.48 2.71
N ASP A 45 -15.93 -11.80 3.84
CA ASP A 45 -15.36 -10.47 4.04
C ASP A 45 -13.82 -10.48 4.09
N TYR A 46 -13.23 -11.39 4.88
CA TYR A 46 -11.76 -11.52 4.97
C TYR A 46 -11.12 -11.95 3.64
N SER A 47 -11.73 -12.90 2.93
CA SER A 47 -11.23 -13.34 1.62
C SER A 47 -11.30 -12.21 0.59
N SER A 48 -12.40 -11.46 0.57
CA SER A 48 -12.57 -10.30 -0.31
C SER A 48 -11.54 -9.20 0.00
N GLN A 49 -11.28 -8.93 1.28
CA GLN A 49 -10.29 -7.95 1.70
C GLN A 49 -8.86 -8.38 1.32
N SER A 50 -8.55 -9.67 1.46
CA SER A 50 -7.26 -10.23 1.03
C SER A 50 -7.04 -10.05 -0.48
N VAL A 51 -8.06 -10.30 -1.29
CA VAL A 51 -8.01 -10.10 -2.75
C VAL A 51 -7.78 -8.63 -3.10
N LEU A 52 -8.44 -7.69 -2.42
CA LEU A 52 -8.22 -6.25 -2.62
C LEU A 52 -6.78 -5.84 -2.28
N CYS A 53 -6.24 -6.35 -1.16
CA CYS A 53 -4.85 -6.10 -0.77
C CYS A 53 -3.85 -6.63 -1.82
N ILE A 54 -4.08 -7.85 -2.32
CA ILE A 54 -3.24 -8.45 -3.38
C ILE A 54 -3.33 -7.63 -4.67
N ASN A 55 -4.52 -7.15 -5.05
CA ASN A 55 -4.71 -6.32 -6.24
C ASN A 55 -3.99 -4.96 -6.12
N PHE A 56 -4.00 -4.36 -4.93
CA PHE A 56 -3.24 -3.15 -4.66
C PHE A 56 -1.73 -3.40 -4.68
N ALA A 57 -1.25 -4.52 -4.14
CA ALA A 57 0.17 -4.87 -4.19
C ALA A 57 0.63 -5.17 -5.63
N SER A 58 -0.16 -5.93 -6.40
CA SER A 58 0.15 -6.26 -7.80
C SER A 58 0.18 -5.02 -8.68
N SER A 59 -0.64 -4.02 -8.37
CA SER A 59 -0.62 -2.72 -9.03
C SER A 59 0.77 -2.09 -9.03
N PHE A 60 1.46 -2.13 -7.89
CA PHE A 60 2.83 -1.61 -7.77
C PHE A 60 3.81 -2.38 -8.66
N TYR A 61 3.73 -3.72 -8.67
CA TYR A 61 4.56 -4.57 -9.53
C TYR A 61 4.33 -4.29 -11.02
N VAL A 62 3.07 -4.10 -11.42
CA VAL A 62 2.69 -3.75 -12.79
C VAL A 62 3.31 -2.40 -13.19
N PHE A 63 3.29 -1.39 -12.32
CA PHE A 63 3.97 -0.12 -12.56
C PHE A 63 5.50 -0.25 -12.62
N LEU A 64 6.09 -1.07 -11.74
CA LEU A 64 7.53 -1.36 -11.73
C LEU A 64 8.00 -2.04 -13.02
N LEU A 65 7.21 -2.96 -13.56
CA LEU A 65 7.54 -3.68 -14.78
C LEU A 65 7.32 -2.84 -16.03
N SER A 66 6.25 -2.05 -16.08
CA SER A 66 5.85 -1.31 -17.27
C SER A 66 6.49 0.05 -17.47
N SER A 67 6.92 0.73 -16.40
CA SER A 67 7.49 2.07 -16.46
C SER A 67 8.99 2.08 -16.14
N PRO A 68 9.86 2.24 -17.16
CA PRO A 68 11.31 2.34 -16.94
C PRO A 68 11.71 3.51 -16.04
N ARG A 69 10.95 4.62 -16.12
CA ARG A 69 11.15 5.80 -15.27
C ARG A 69 10.85 5.48 -13.80
N PHE A 70 9.70 4.84 -13.54
CA PHE A 70 9.32 4.43 -12.18
C PHE A 70 10.34 3.45 -11.59
N ARG A 71 10.80 2.48 -12.39
CA ARG A 71 11.83 1.52 -11.97
C ARG A 71 13.13 2.20 -11.56
N LYS A 72 13.62 3.17 -12.35
CA LYS A 72 14.83 3.95 -12.01
C LYS A 72 14.67 4.72 -10.70
N THR A 73 13.53 5.40 -10.51
CA THR A 73 13.25 6.14 -9.27
C THR A 73 13.24 5.23 -8.04
N VAL A 74 12.57 4.06 -8.14
CA VAL A 74 12.56 3.07 -7.05
C VAL A 74 13.96 2.55 -6.74
N GLN A 75 14.79 2.28 -7.76
CA GLN A 75 16.17 1.86 -7.56
C GLN A 75 17.04 2.93 -6.88
N VAL A 76 16.89 4.20 -7.25
CA VAL A 76 17.60 5.31 -6.60
C VAL A 76 17.15 5.47 -5.15
N TYR A 77 15.84 5.41 -4.90
CA TYR A 77 15.29 5.52 -3.55
C TYR A 77 15.76 4.40 -2.64
N LEU A 78 15.72 3.14 -3.11
CA LEU A 78 16.22 1.99 -2.35
C LEU A 78 17.71 2.14 -2.05
N LYS A 79 18.53 2.55 -3.03
CA LYS A 79 19.97 2.80 -2.81
C LYS A 79 20.23 3.85 -1.72
N HIS A 80 19.46 4.93 -1.68
CA HIS A 80 19.59 5.96 -0.65
C HIS A 80 19.18 5.46 0.75
N GLN A 81 18.10 4.67 0.85
CA GLN A 81 17.66 4.09 2.13
C GLN A 81 18.71 3.11 2.70
N PHE A 82 19.38 2.32 1.86
CA PHE A 82 20.43 1.40 2.31
C PHE A 82 21.80 2.06 2.56
N HIS A 83 22.03 3.29 2.08
CA HIS A 83 23.22 4.09 2.42
C HIS A 83 23.02 4.94 3.68
N LEU A 84 21.78 5.20 4.11
CA LEU A 84 21.44 5.77 5.40
C LEU A 84 21.30 4.66 6.47
N GLY A 85 22.35 3.85 6.62
CA GLY A 85 22.58 3.15 7.88
C GLY A 85 22.81 4.16 9.03
N PRO A 86 22.65 3.77 10.31
CA PRO A 86 22.56 4.66 11.47
C PRO A 86 23.89 5.35 11.85
N ASN A 87 24.57 6.02 10.92
CA ASN A 87 25.87 6.68 11.13
C ASN A 87 25.98 8.01 10.36
N GLN A 88 24.98 8.88 10.47
CA GLN A 88 25.18 10.32 10.27
C GLN A 88 24.58 11.10 11.43
N VAL A 89 25.14 10.88 12.63
CA VAL A 89 25.34 11.98 13.56
C VAL A 89 26.58 12.70 13.05
N GLU A 90 26.42 13.75 12.24
CA GLU A 90 27.50 14.73 12.09
C GLU A 90 27.81 15.24 13.51
N PRO A 91 29.05 15.13 14.02
CA PRO A 91 29.43 15.97 15.13
C PRO A 91 29.42 17.42 14.61
N MET A 92 28.44 18.18 15.07
CA MET A 92 28.41 19.63 14.99
C MET A 92 29.68 20.17 15.67
N ASN A 93 30.74 20.40 14.89
CA ASN A 93 31.93 21.07 15.37
C ASN A 93 31.64 22.58 15.44
N MET A 94 31.17 23.00 16.62
CA MET A 94 31.25 24.39 17.05
C MET A 94 32.71 24.75 17.34
N GLY A 95 33.17 25.88 16.77
CA GLY A 95 34.44 26.54 17.10
C GLY A 95 35.59 26.12 16.17
N THR A 96 36.40 27.02 15.60
CA THR A 96 36.90 28.28 16.14
C THR A 96 37.38 29.21 15.02
N THR A 97 36.91 30.46 15.06
CA THR A 97 37.71 31.70 14.92
C THR A 97 39.00 31.67 14.07
N GLY A 98 38.97 32.44 12.97
CA GLY A 98 40.03 33.39 12.63
C GLY A 98 40.99 32.97 11.52
N LYS A 99 40.86 33.61 10.35
CA LYS A 99 41.84 34.58 9.80
C LYS A 99 41.48 35.00 8.36
N THR A 100 41.32 36.32 8.17
CA THR A 100 41.70 37.16 7.00
C THR A 100 41.19 36.74 5.62
N LEU A 101 40.27 37.43 4.95
CA LEU A 101 40.32 38.86 4.54
C LEU A 101 41.74 39.36 4.29
N ALA A 102 42.31 39.12 3.10
CA ALA A 102 43.15 40.09 2.37
C ALA A 102 43.65 39.55 1.01
N ARG A 103 43.27 40.30 -0.03
CA ARG A 103 44.04 40.70 -1.22
C ARG A 103 44.38 39.69 -2.35
N ARG A 104 43.86 40.12 -3.52
CA ARG A 104 44.32 39.99 -4.91
C ARG A 104 44.01 38.70 -5.64
#